data_AF-A0A382XP83-F1
#
_entry.id   AF-A0A382XP83-F1
#
_cell.length_a   1.000
_cell.length_b   1.000
_cell.length_c   1.000
_cell.angle_alpha   90.00
_cell.angle_beta   90.00
_cell.angle_gamma   90.00
#
_symmetry.space_group_name_H-M   'P 1'
#
loop_
_entity.id
_entity.type
_entity.pdbx_description
1 polymer ?
#
loop_
_entity_poly.entity_id
_entity_poly.type
_entity_poly.pdbx_seq_one_letter_code
_entity_poly.pdbx_strand_id
1 'polypeptide(L)'
;NLLDKVEPNFTDNGKYAKFYPLYEMADTFLFTSADKTKNGPHIRDAVDLKRVMSFVVIAMLPALLFGIFNVGRQVNPNAAIMDMFISGLPTVLPIILVSYLVGGFWEMIFAVVRKHEINEGFLVTGMLIPLVMPPTIPLWMVALATTFGVVIGKEIFGGTGYNIFNPALVARAFIFFAYPGAISGDRVWTVDGISQATPLLQASSQQGSQALELLGNQFNWWDMFYGFIPGSIGETSTVAILIGAAFLLITRIGNWRIMAGTLLGMVLT
;
A
#
# COMPACT_ATOMS: atom_id res chain seq x y z
N ASN A 1 21.27 -17.50 21.81
CA ASN A 1 21.08 -17.71 20.35
C ASN A 1 22.36 -17.44 19.59
N LEU A 2 22.45 -17.84 18.31
CA LEU A 2 23.60 -17.50 17.45
C LEU A 2 23.71 -15.99 17.25
N LEU A 3 22.59 -15.27 17.17
CA LEU A 3 22.54 -13.81 17.03
C LEU A 3 23.04 -13.08 18.28
N ASP A 4 22.67 -13.49 19.50
CA ASP A 4 23.17 -12.91 20.76
C ASP A 4 24.71 -12.99 20.89
N LYS A 5 25.35 -13.98 20.24
CA LYS A 5 26.82 -14.10 20.23
C LYS A 5 27.50 -13.09 19.34
N VAL A 6 26.79 -12.56 18.34
CA VAL A 6 27.32 -11.57 17.38
C VAL A 6 26.95 -10.13 17.79
N GLU A 7 25.95 -9.97 18.66
CA GLU A 7 25.48 -8.70 19.25
C GLU A 7 26.61 -7.73 19.66
N PRO A 8 27.67 -8.18 20.38
CA PRO A 8 28.72 -7.28 20.87
C PRO A 8 29.55 -6.62 19.75
N ASN A 9 29.51 -7.17 18.52
CA ASN A 9 30.19 -6.58 17.38
C ASN A 9 29.38 -5.42 16.75
N PHE A 10 28.10 -5.32 17.10
CA PHE A 10 27.16 -4.31 16.61
C PHE A 10 26.77 -3.28 17.70
N THR A 11 26.99 -3.56 19.00
CA THR A 11 26.74 -2.63 20.12
C THR A 11 28.03 -1.95 20.65
N ASP A 12 27.89 -0.84 21.40
CA ASP A 12 28.91 -0.21 22.26
C ASP A 12 30.37 -0.09 21.73
N ASN A 13 30.54 0.44 20.51
CA ASN A 13 31.80 0.60 19.76
C ASN A 13 32.35 -0.65 19.05
N GLY A 14 31.51 -1.67 18.82
CA GLY A 14 31.85 -2.79 17.94
C GLY A 14 32.21 -2.36 16.51
N LYS A 15 33.02 -3.19 15.81
CA LYS A 15 33.53 -2.91 14.45
C LYS A 15 32.41 -2.60 13.44
N TYR A 16 31.21 -3.12 13.67
CA TYR A 16 30.04 -2.97 12.81
C TYR A 16 28.92 -2.14 13.45
N ALA A 17 29.22 -1.28 14.42
CA ALA A 17 28.22 -0.46 15.13
C ALA A 17 27.34 0.41 14.21
N LYS A 18 27.81 0.75 12.99
CA LYS A 18 26.99 1.45 11.99
C LYS A 18 25.85 0.59 11.43
N PHE A 19 25.99 -0.73 11.44
CA PHE A 19 24.99 -1.69 10.95
C PHE A 19 24.11 -2.24 12.08
N TYR A 20 24.15 -1.64 13.26
CA TYR A 20 23.29 -2.00 14.38
C TYR A 20 21.80 -2.08 13.98
N PRO A 21 21.22 -1.10 13.25
CA PRO A 21 19.81 -1.18 12.85
C PRO A 21 19.47 -2.40 11.98
N LEU A 22 20.42 -2.91 11.20
CA LEU A 22 20.23 -4.10 10.36
C LEU A 22 20.23 -5.38 11.20
N TYR A 23 21.14 -5.45 12.17
CA TYR A 23 21.23 -6.56 13.12
C TYR A 23 19.96 -6.64 13.96
N GLU A 24 19.53 -5.50 14.51
CA GLU A 24 18.31 -5.38 15.31
C GLU A 24 17.06 -5.73 14.50
N MET A 25 16.91 -5.22 13.28
CA MET A 25 15.79 -5.62 12.41
C MET A 25 15.72 -7.14 12.22
N ALA A 26 16.86 -7.80 11.99
CA ALA A 26 16.90 -9.26 11.82
C ALA A 26 16.59 -10.00 13.14
N ASP A 27 17.10 -9.50 14.26
CA ASP A 27 16.85 -10.07 15.59
C ASP A 27 15.39 -9.90 16.02
N THR A 28 14.83 -8.70 15.92
CA THR A 28 13.42 -8.39 16.22
C THR A 28 12.44 -9.04 15.22
N PHE A 29 12.90 -9.40 14.02
CA PHE A 29 12.09 -10.17 13.08
C PHE A 29 12.00 -11.65 13.49
N LEU A 30 13.09 -12.24 13.96
CA LEU A 30 13.17 -13.66 14.32
C LEU A 30 12.82 -13.95 15.79
N PHE A 31 13.02 -12.97 16.67
CA PHE A 31 12.91 -13.08 18.11
C PHE A 31 12.19 -11.86 18.70
N THR A 32 11.61 -12.02 19.89
CA THR A 32 10.98 -10.93 20.63
C THR A 32 12.04 -10.15 21.41
N SER A 33 12.00 -8.81 21.40
CA SER A 33 12.94 -7.98 22.17
C SER A 33 12.97 -8.39 23.64
N ALA A 34 14.18 -8.64 24.17
CA ALA A 34 14.39 -9.15 25.53
C ALA A 34 14.32 -8.05 26.62
N ASP A 35 13.92 -6.83 26.26
CA ASP A 35 13.97 -5.68 27.16
C ASP A 35 13.06 -5.86 28.38
N LYS A 36 13.70 -5.87 29.54
CA LYS A 36 13.04 -5.89 30.85
C LYS A 36 13.15 -4.50 31.46
N THR A 37 12.01 -3.86 31.69
CA THR A 37 11.94 -2.59 32.42
C THR A 37 12.54 -2.75 33.81
N LYS A 38 13.62 -2.02 34.10
CA LYS A 38 14.27 -2.02 35.41
C LYS A 38 13.65 -1.02 36.39
N ASN A 39 13.06 0.09 35.90
CA ASN A 39 12.46 1.17 36.70
C ASN A 39 11.10 1.64 36.14
N GLY A 40 10.18 2.10 37.03
CA GLY A 40 8.85 2.63 36.67
C GLY A 40 8.83 4.12 36.29
N PRO A 41 7.67 4.69 35.87
CA PRO A 41 6.33 4.09 35.77
C PRO A 41 5.97 3.82 34.31
N HIS A 42 6.12 2.58 33.86
CA HIS A 42 5.62 2.17 32.54
C HIS A 42 4.29 1.45 32.74
N ILE A 43 3.19 2.05 32.29
CA ILE A 43 1.95 1.31 32.04
C ILE A 43 2.23 0.44 30.82
N ARG A 44 2.27 -0.89 31.01
CA ARG A 44 2.44 -1.84 29.91
C ARG A 44 1.17 -1.81 29.08
N ASP A 45 1.22 -1.15 27.94
CA ASP A 45 0.18 -1.27 26.93
C ASP A 45 0.39 -2.58 26.16
N ALA A 46 -0.69 -3.28 25.84
CA ALA A 46 -0.66 -4.47 25.00
C ALA A 46 -0.68 -4.11 23.49
N VAL A 47 -0.81 -2.82 23.18
CA VAL A 47 -0.77 -2.28 21.83
C VAL A 47 0.67 -1.92 21.47
N ASP A 48 1.28 -2.80 20.68
CA ASP A 48 2.59 -2.57 20.08
C ASP A 48 2.43 -2.06 18.64
N LEU A 49 3.28 -1.12 18.20
CA LEU A 49 3.27 -0.55 16.85
C LEU A 49 3.39 -1.65 15.80
N LYS A 50 4.24 -2.65 16.04
CA LYS A 50 4.41 -3.85 15.21
C LYS A 50 3.10 -4.60 14.98
N ARG A 51 2.33 -4.80 16.07
CA ARG A 51 1.02 -5.47 16.02
C ARG A 51 0.00 -4.65 15.23
N VAL A 52 -0.06 -3.35 15.49
CA VAL A 52 -0.99 -2.46 14.78
C VAL A 52 -0.70 -2.44 13.28
N MET A 53 0.56 -2.31 12.87
CA MET A 53 0.95 -2.30 11.46
C MET A 53 0.66 -3.64 10.77
N SER A 54 0.93 -4.76 11.44
CA SER A 54 0.60 -6.09 10.94
C SER A 54 -0.91 -6.29 10.69
N PHE A 55 -1.76 -5.79 11.59
CA PHE A 55 -3.21 -5.83 11.39
C PHE A 55 -3.67 -4.98 10.20
N VAL A 56 -3.02 -3.84 9.95
CA VAL A 56 -3.30 -3.03 8.76
C VAL A 56 -2.91 -3.77 7.48
N VAL A 57 -1.76 -4.47 7.47
CA VAL A 57 -1.37 -5.33 6.33
C VAL A 57 -2.41 -6.41 6.08
N ILE A 58 -2.89 -7.09 7.13
CA ILE A 58 -3.94 -8.11 7.01
C ILE A 58 -5.24 -7.52 6.46
N ALA A 59 -5.62 -6.31 6.90
CA ALA A 59 -6.81 -5.62 6.40
C ALA A 59 -6.74 -5.28 4.91
N MET A 60 -5.54 -5.11 4.34
CA MET A 60 -5.35 -4.82 2.91
C MET A 60 -5.34 -6.08 2.03
N LEU A 61 -5.11 -7.27 2.60
CA LEU A 61 -5.05 -8.52 1.85
C LEU A 61 -6.31 -8.81 1.02
N PRO A 62 -7.55 -8.63 1.51
CA PRO A 62 -8.75 -8.86 0.70
C PRO A 62 -8.77 -7.99 -0.57
N ALA A 63 -8.41 -6.70 -0.45
CA ALA A 63 -8.35 -5.78 -1.58
C ALA A 63 -7.24 -6.16 -2.56
N LEU A 64 -6.07 -6.58 -2.06
CA LEU A 64 -4.96 -7.05 -2.88
C LEU A 64 -5.31 -8.32 -3.65
N LEU A 65 -5.90 -9.33 -2.99
CA LEU A 65 -6.27 -10.60 -3.62
C LEU A 65 -7.34 -10.39 -4.68
N PHE A 66 -8.34 -9.54 -4.40
CA PHE A 66 -9.33 -9.16 -5.39
C PHE A 66 -8.70 -8.40 -6.56
N GLY A 67 -7.77 -7.48 -6.28
CA GLY A 67 -7.03 -6.74 -7.29
C GLY A 67 -6.29 -7.65 -8.26
N ILE A 68 -5.55 -8.65 -7.74
CA ILE A 68 -4.86 -9.65 -8.55
C ILE A 68 -5.86 -10.43 -9.41
N PHE A 69 -6.96 -10.88 -8.82
CA PHE A 69 -8.02 -11.59 -9.55
C PHE A 69 -8.64 -10.72 -10.65
N ASN A 70 -8.96 -9.45 -10.38
CA ASN A 70 -9.58 -8.55 -11.36
C ASN A 70 -8.62 -8.18 -12.49
N VAL A 71 -7.34 -7.99 -12.20
CA VAL A 71 -6.30 -7.79 -13.23
C VAL A 71 -6.20 -9.02 -14.12
N GLY A 72 -6.14 -10.23 -13.57
CA GLY A 72 -6.05 -11.44 -14.38
C GLY A 72 -7.34 -11.79 -15.13
N ARG A 73 -8.50 -11.41 -14.61
CA ARG A 73 -9.78 -11.45 -15.35
C ARG A 73 -9.76 -10.54 -16.59
N GLN A 74 -9.07 -9.40 -16.52
CA GLN A 74 -8.92 -8.51 -17.68
C GLN A 74 -7.99 -9.10 -18.74
N VAL A 75 -7.00 -9.91 -18.34
CA VAL A 75 -6.08 -10.62 -19.25
C VAL A 75 -6.77 -11.84 -19.87
N ASN A 76 -7.53 -12.60 -19.08
CA ASN A 76 -8.18 -13.83 -19.52
C ASN A 76 -9.64 -13.91 -19.01
N PRO A 77 -10.59 -13.24 -19.66
CA PRO A 77 -11.98 -13.17 -19.18
C PRO A 77 -12.72 -14.51 -19.21
N ASN A 78 -12.26 -15.48 -20.01
CA ASN A 78 -12.92 -16.78 -20.21
C ASN A 78 -12.27 -17.93 -19.42
N ALA A 79 -11.23 -17.66 -18.60
CA ALA A 79 -10.52 -18.68 -17.86
C ALA A 79 -11.24 -19.08 -16.56
N ALA A 80 -10.84 -20.18 -15.93
CA ALA A 80 -11.34 -20.53 -14.60
C ALA A 80 -10.86 -19.50 -13.55
N ILE A 81 -11.56 -19.39 -12.41
CA ILE A 81 -11.24 -18.43 -11.33
C ILE A 81 -9.78 -18.54 -10.89
N MET A 82 -9.25 -19.76 -10.78
CA MET A 82 -7.86 -19.99 -10.39
C MET A 82 -6.87 -19.49 -11.45
N ASP A 83 -7.18 -19.71 -12.72
CA ASP A 83 -6.34 -19.28 -13.84
C ASP A 83 -6.37 -17.77 -14.02
N MET A 84 -7.51 -17.13 -13.75
CA MET A 84 -7.61 -15.67 -13.66
C MET A 84 -6.68 -15.14 -12.55
N PHE A 85 -6.67 -15.76 -11.36
CA PHE A 85 -5.76 -15.32 -10.30
C PHE A 85 -4.28 -15.48 -10.71
N ILE A 86 -3.92 -16.62 -11.29
CA ILE A 86 -2.54 -16.92 -11.71
C ILE A 86 -2.07 -15.97 -12.81
N SER A 87 -2.94 -15.60 -13.76
CA SER A 87 -2.60 -14.67 -14.84
C SER A 87 -2.47 -13.21 -14.38
N GLY A 88 -3.09 -12.82 -13.26
CA GLY A 88 -2.92 -11.48 -12.68
C GLY A 88 -1.63 -11.30 -11.87
N LEU A 89 -1.13 -12.37 -11.26
CA LEU A 89 0.12 -12.37 -10.47
C LEU A 89 1.34 -11.79 -11.20
N PRO A 90 1.68 -12.16 -12.44
CA PRO A 90 2.87 -11.62 -13.13
C PRO A 90 2.80 -10.11 -13.37
N THR A 91 1.61 -9.51 -13.34
CA THR A 91 1.43 -8.07 -13.50
C THR A 91 1.56 -7.33 -12.17
N VAL A 92 0.95 -7.86 -11.11
CA VAL A 92 0.86 -7.19 -9.80
C VAL A 92 2.10 -7.43 -8.93
N LEU A 93 2.64 -8.65 -8.93
CA LEU A 93 3.78 -9.02 -8.07
C LEU A 93 5.03 -8.18 -8.33
N PRO A 94 5.45 -7.88 -9.58
CA PRO A 94 6.64 -7.07 -9.82
C PRO A 94 6.49 -5.64 -9.28
N ILE A 95 5.30 -5.05 -9.35
CA ILE A 95 5.03 -3.70 -8.82
C ILE A 95 5.20 -3.69 -7.30
N ILE A 96 4.64 -4.69 -6.62
CA ILE A 96 4.79 -4.88 -5.17
C ILE A 96 6.25 -5.05 -4.81
N LEU A 97 6.95 -5.96 -5.49
CA LEU A 97 8.35 -6.27 -5.22
C LEU A 97 9.23 -5.04 -5.39
N VAL A 98 9.06 -4.28 -6.48
CA VAL A 98 9.82 -3.05 -6.72
C VAL A 98 9.55 -2.00 -5.66
N SER A 99 8.28 -1.83 -5.25
CA SER A 99 7.91 -0.91 -4.17
C SER A 99 8.62 -1.25 -2.86
N TYR A 100 8.59 -2.53 -2.45
CA TYR A 100 9.26 -3.00 -1.24
C TYR A 100 10.78 -2.89 -1.31
N LEU A 101 11.39 -3.30 -2.43
CA LEU A 101 12.85 -3.26 -2.57
C LEU A 101 13.38 -1.82 -2.53
N VAL A 102 12.76 -0.92 -3.30
CA VAL A 102 13.26 0.46 -3.42
C VAL A 102 12.96 1.26 -2.16
N GLY A 103 11.75 1.13 -1.60
CA GLY A 103 11.42 1.84 -0.38
C GLY A 103 12.18 1.31 0.84
N GLY A 104 12.35 -0.02 0.96
CA GLY A 104 13.13 -0.64 2.02
C GLY A 104 14.62 -0.30 1.91
N PHE A 105 15.16 -0.18 0.68
CA PHE A 105 16.51 0.29 0.45
C PHE A 105 16.73 1.71 1.00
N TRP A 106 15.81 2.64 0.71
CA TRP A 106 15.93 4.01 1.21
C TRP A 106 15.75 4.09 2.73
N GLU A 107 14.77 3.39 3.28
CA GLU A 107 14.58 3.36 4.73
C GLU A 107 15.79 2.78 5.47
N MET A 108 16.40 1.72 4.94
CA MET A 108 17.63 1.15 5.49
C MET A 108 18.78 2.16 5.49
N ILE A 109 18.95 2.93 4.40
CA ILE A 109 19.98 3.97 4.33
C ILE A 109 19.73 5.05 5.38
N PHE A 110 18.50 5.55 5.49
CA PHE A 110 18.17 6.61 6.44
C PHE A 110 18.28 6.13 7.89
N ALA A 111 17.90 4.89 8.19
CA ALA A 111 18.08 4.26 9.50
C ALA A 111 19.56 4.16 9.88
N VAL A 112 20.44 3.75 8.96
CA VAL A 112 21.90 3.70 9.19
C VAL A 112 22.50 5.09 9.39
N VAL A 113 22.06 6.10 8.62
CA VAL A 113 22.55 7.48 8.74
C VAL A 113 22.11 8.11 10.07
N ARG A 114 20.87 7.85 10.51
CA ARG A 114 20.29 8.46 11.71
C ARG A 114 20.44 7.62 12.97
N LYS A 115 20.94 6.39 12.86
CA LYS A 115 21.13 5.43 13.96
C LYS A 115 19.84 5.18 14.76
N HIS A 116 18.71 5.05 14.07
CA HIS A 116 17.46 4.59 14.68
C HIS A 116 17.05 3.24 14.12
N GLU A 117 16.19 2.54 14.84
CA GLU A 117 15.66 1.22 14.47
C GLU A 117 14.78 1.32 13.21
N ILE A 118 14.70 0.24 12.44
CA ILE A 118 13.82 0.15 11.27
C ILE A 118 12.40 -0.15 11.75
N ASN A 119 11.46 0.74 11.46
CA ASN A 119 10.07 0.61 11.90
C ASN A 119 9.22 -0.11 10.84
N GLU A 120 8.32 -0.98 11.29
CA GLU A 120 7.43 -1.75 10.42
C GLU A 120 6.39 -0.91 9.65
N GLY A 121 6.27 0.39 9.95
CA GLY A 121 5.36 1.29 9.24
C GLY A 121 5.60 1.38 7.73
N PHE A 122 6.80 1.04 7.24
CA PHE A 122 7.03 0.91 5.81
C PHE A 122 6.33 -0.30 5.19
N LEU A 123 6.11 -1.40 5.93
CA LEU A 123 5.44 -2.58 5.38
C LEU A 123 4.06 -2.23 4.82
N VAL A 124 3.36 -1.33 5.51
CA VAL A 124 2.07 -0.80 5.07
C VAL A 124 2.21 0.11 3.86
N THR A 125 3.18 1.04 3.88
CA THR A 125 3.41 1.99 2.79
C THR A 125 3.82 1.28 1.49
N GLY A 126 4.71 0.30 1.59
CA GLY A 126 5.20 -0.52 0.47
C GLY A 126 4.09 -1.32 -0.20
N MET A 127 3.05 -1.71 0.54
CA MET A 127 1.85 -2.37 0.00
C MET A 127 0.83 -1.37 -0.58
N LEU A 128 0.63 -0.23 0.09
CA LEU A 128 -0.32 0.79 -0.34
C LEU A 128 0.05 1.42 -1.67
N ILE A 129 1.35 1.64 -1.94
CA ILE A 129 1.79 2.25 -3.21
C ILE A 129 1.31 1.44 -4.42
N PRO A 130 1.59 0.12 -4.55
CA PRO A 130 1.05 -0.71 -5.63
C PRO A 130 -0.49 -0.67 -5.72
N LEU A 131 -1.18 -0.69 -4.58
CA LEU A 131 -2.64 -0.73 -4.54
C LEU A 131 -3.29 0.52 -5.13
N VAL A 132 -2.64 1.68 -5.06
CA VAL A 132 -3.16 2.94 -5.62
C VAL A 132 -2.63 3.26 -7.02
N MET A 133 -1.84 2.36 -7.61
CA MET A 133 -1.23 2.51 -8.94
C MET A 133 -1.97 1.66 -9.98
N PRO A 134 -1.90 2.04 -11.26
CA PRO A 134 -2.44 1.22 -12.33
C PRO A 134 -1.59 -0.04 -12.57
N PRO A 135 -2.20 -1.13 -13.06
CA PRO A 135 -1.48 -2.39 -13.33
C PRO A 135 -0.49 -2.31 -14.50
N THR A 136 -0.65 -1.35 -15.42
CA THR A 136 0.21 -1.21 -16.61
C THR A 136 1.43 -0.32 -16.39
N ILE A 137 1.60 0.22 -15.18
CA ILE A 137 2.66 1.19 -14.92
C ILE A 137 4.05 0.55 -15.08
N PRO A 138 4.97 1.21 -15.81
CA PRO A 138 6.34 0.72 -15.91
C PRO A 138 7.03 0.63 -14.54
N LEU A 139 7.75 -0.47 -14.30
CA LEU A 139 8.39 -0.75 -13.01
C LEU A 139 9.37 0.34 -12.56
N TRP A 140 10.07 0.98 -13.50
CA TRP A 140 10.99 2.07 -13.18
C TRP A 140 10.27 3.32 -12.66
N MET A 141 9.04 3.60 -13.12
CA MET A 141 8.24 4.72 -12.61
C MET A 141 7.79 4.45 -11.18
N VAL A 142 7.43 3.19 -10.88
CA VAL A 142 7.13 2.75 -9.51
C VAL A 142 8.34 2.99 -8.62
N ALA A 143 9.54 2.61 -9.04
CA ALA A 143 10.78 2.85 -8.31
C ALA A 143 11.07 4.33 -8.04
N LEU A 144 10.86 5.21 -9.03
CA LEU A 144 11.06 6.65 -8.85
C LEU A 144 10.02 7.24 -7.89
N ALA A 145 8.77 6.81 -8.00
CA ALA A 145 7.70 7.28 -7.14
C ALA A 145 7.83 6.82 -5.70
N THR A 146 8.25 5.58 -5.49
CA THR A 146 8.52 5.05 -4.14
C THR A 146 9.71 5.76 -3.54
N THR A 147 10.76 6.05 -4.33
CA THR A 147 11.88 6.90 -3.90
C THR A 147 11.39 8.27 -3.45
N PHE A 148 10.59 8.95 -4.27
CA PHE A 148 10.09 10.28 -3.92
C PHE A 148 9.17 10.25 -2.69
N GLY A 149 8.21 9.31 -2.64
CA GLY A 149 7.27 9.18 -1.54
C GLY A 149 7.95 8.81 -0.21
N VAL A 150 8.92 7.90 -0.22
CA VAL A 150 9.66 7.52 1.00
C VAL A 150 10.63 8.62 1.42
N VAL A 151 11.47 9.12 0.52
CA VAL A 151 12.48 10.11 0.89
C VAL A 151 11.84 11.43 1.28
N ILE A 152 10.99 11.99 0.41
CA ILE A 152 10.37 13.32 0.64
C ILE A 152 9.17 13.23 1.58
N GLY A 153 8.32 12.23 1.39
CA GLY A 153 7.06 12.12 2.15
C GLY A 153 7.21 11.55 3.56
N LYS A 154 8.29 10.82 3.86
CA LYS A 154 8.51 10.15 5.15
C LYS A 154 9.85 10.50 5.79
N GLU A 155 10.96 10.21 5.12
CA GLU A 155 12.28 10.25 5.75
C GLU A 155 12.75 11.68 6.07
N ILE A 156 12.50 12.66 5.19
CA ILE A 156 12.86 14.05 5.47
C ILE A 156 12.22 14.57 6.77
N PHE A 157 11.00 14.11 7.10
CA PHE A 157 10.26 14.56 8.28
C PHE A 157 10.60 13.82 9.58
N GLY A 158 11.55 12.88 9.55
CA GLY A 158 11.96 12.15 10.74
C GLY A 158 11.55 10.67 10.77
N GLY A 159 10.90 10.17 9.71
CA GLY A 159 10.51 8.76 9.61
C GLY A 159 9.10 8.47 10.15
N THR A 160 8.82 7.18 10.41
CA THR A 160 7.50 6.70 10.85
C THR A 160 7.00 7.40 12.11
N GLY A 161 5.77 7.93 12.06
CA GLY A 161 5.13 8.64 13.18
C GLY A 161 5.22 10.16 13.10
N TYR A 162 6.15 10.70 12.30
CA TYR A 162 6.31 12.15 12.09
C TYR A 162 5.84 12.61 10.69
N ASN A 163 5.20 11.72 9.94
CA ASN A 163 4.74 11.98 8.59
C ASN A 163 3.58 12.98 8.59
N ILE A 164 3.79 14.17 8.01
CA ILE A 164 2.73 15.17 7.81
C ILE A 164 1.70 14.66 6.79
N PHE A 165 2.18 13.99 5.74
CA PHE A 165 1.35 13.45 4.67
C PHE A 165 1.47 11.93 4.61
N ASN A 166 0.49 11.26 3.99
CA ASN A 166 0.60 9.83 3.71
C ASN A 166 1.66 9.60 2.61
N PRO A 167 2.78 8.91 2.89
CA PRO A 167 3.87 8.74 1.92
C PRO A 167 3.45 7.98 0.64
N ALA A 168 2.48 7.06 0.74
CA ALA A 168 1.95 6.34 -0.42
C ALA A 168 1.14 7.27 -1.34
N LEU A 169 0.38 8.20 -0.76
CA LEU A 169 -0.33 9.21 -1.54
C LEU A 169 0.61 10.26 -2.13
N VAL A 170 1.72 10.58 -1.44
CA VAL A 170 2.79 11.44 -2.00
C VAL A 170 3.44 10.77 -3.21
N ALA A 171 3.72 9.46 -3.15
CA ALA A 171 4.22 8.70 -4.30
C ALA A 171 3.23 8.75 -5.48
N ARG A 172 1.93 8.57 -5.22
CA ARG A 172 0.88 8.69 -6.24
C ARG A 172 0.81 10.09 -6.84
N ALA A 173 0.84 11.12 -6.00
CA ALA A 173 0.81 12.51 -6.45
C ALA A 173 2.03 12.86 -7.31
N PHE A 174 3.20 12.34 -6.97
CA PHE A 174 4.41 12.53 -7.77
C PHE A 174 4.24 11.99 -9.19
N ILE A 175 3.79 10.74 -9.37
CA ILE A 175 3.55 10.19 -10.72
C ILE A 175 2.44 10.96 -11.44
N PHE A 176 1.38 11.34 -10.72
CA PHE A 176 0.27 12.10 -11.29
C PHE A 176 0.72 13.38 -11.99
N PHE A 177 1.63 14.14 -11.37
CA PHE A 177 2.13 15.38 -11.97
C PHE A 177 3.35 15.18 -12.88
N ALA A 178 4.24 14.23 -12.57
CA ALA A 178 5.46 14.03 -13.35
C ALA A 178 5.23 13.23 -14.65
N TYR A 179 4.32 12.25 -14.61
CA TYR A 179 4.06 11.31 -15.70
C TYR A 179 2.54 11.07 -15.89
N PRO A 180 1.77 12.11 -16.24
CA PRO A 180 0.31 12.00 -16.34
C PRO A 180 -0.14 10.92 -17.33
N GLY A 181 0.57 10.72 -18.45
CA GLY A 181 0.22 9.70 -19.44
C GLY A 181 0.33 8.25 -18.96
N ALA A 182 1.02 7.99 -17.84
CA ALA A 182 1.18 6.66 -17.25
C ALA A 182 0.21 6.37 -16.09
N ILE A 183 -0.61 7.35 -15.70
CA ILE A 183 -1.58 7.23 -14.58
C ILE A 183 -2.96 7.80 -14.92
N SER A 184 -3.09 8.56 -15.99
CA SER A 184 -4.35 9.14 -16.47
C SER A 184 -4.66 8.66 -17.89
N GLY A 185 -5.94 8.53 -18.21
CA GLY A 185 -6.44 8.06 -19.50
C GLY A 185 -6.96 6.63 -19.46
N ASP A 186 -7.56 6.19 -20.57
CA ASP A 186 -8.37 4.96 -20.62
C ASP A 186 -7.57 3.68 -20.82
N ARG A 187 -6.35 3.80 -21.38
CA ARG A 187 -5.51 2.64 -21.74
C ARG A 187 -4.66 2.11 -20.58
N VAL A 188 -4.53 2.92 -19.52
CA VAL A 188 -3.62 2.64 -18.42
C VAL A 188 -4.22 1.61 -17.44
N TRP A 189 -5.54 1.46 -17.46
CA TRP A 189 -6.27 0.64 -16.50
C TRP A 189 -6.58 -0.78 -16.99
N THR A 190 -6.27 -1.10 -18.25
CA THR A 190 -6.51 -2.40 -18.88
C THR A 190 -5.22 -3.05 -19.38
N VAL A 191 -5.10 -4.37 -19.24
CA VAL A 191 -3.83 -5.09 -19.53
C VAL A 191 -3.68 -5.55 -21.00
N ASP A 192 -4.75 -5.53 -21.80
CA ASP A 192 -4.76 -6.10 -23.16
C ASP A 192 -4.96 -5.11 -24.31
N GLY A 193 -4.67 -3.82 -24.11
CA GLY A 193 -4.69 -2.83 -25.20
C GLY A 193 -6.07 -2.51 -25.77
N ILE A 194 -7.12 -3.21 -25.32
CA ILE A 194 -8.52 -2.80 -25.43
C ILE A 194 -8.69 -1.60 -24.51
N SER A 195 -8.84 -0.42 -25.12
CA SER A 195 -9.07 0.83 -24.39
C SER A 195 -10.48 0.77 -23.79
N GLN A 196 -10.58 0.64 -22.47
CA GLN A 196 -11.84 0.81 -21.76
C GLN A 196 -11.66 1.96 -20.77
N ALA A 197 -12.47 2.99 -20.94
CA ALA A 197 -12.53 4.07 -19.96
C ALA A 197 -12.98 3.50 -18.61
N THR A 198 -12.38 3.98 -17.52
CA THR A 198 -12.94 3.69 -16.20
C THR A 198 -14.32 4.33 -16.10
N PRO A 199 -15.24 3.78 -15.29
CA PRO A 199 -16.58 4.35 -15.14
C PRO A 199 -16.55 5.86 -14.82
N LEU A 200 -15.56 6.31 -14.05
CA LEU A 200 -15.38 7.71 -13.70
C LEU A 200 -14.88 8.58 -14.88
N LEU A 201 -13.95 8.07 -15.70
CA LEU A 201 -13.49 8.78 -16.90
C LEU A 201 -14.62 8.90 -17.93
N GLN A 202 -15.44 7.87 -18.07
CA GLN A 202 -16.61 7.92 -18.94
C GLN A 202 -17.66 8.92 -18.43
N ALA A 203 -17.96 8.91 -17.13
CA ALA A 203 -18.90 9.83 -16.53
C ALA A 203 -18.45 11.30 -16.63
N SER A 204 -17.14 11.55 -16.57
CA SER A 204 -16.58 12.91 -16.68
C SER A 204 -16.44 13.39 -18.14
N SER A 205 -16.52 12.48 -19.12
CA SER A 205 -16.44 12.84 -20.55
C SER A 205 -17.69 13.57 -21.08
N GLN A 206 -18.84 13.44 -20.39
CA GLN A 206 -20.09 14.12 -20.75
C GLN A 206 -20.75 14.77 -19.53
N GLN A 207 -21.47 15.88 -19.72
CA GLN A 207 -22.16 16.59 -18.65
C GLN A 207 -23.66 16.30 -18.64
N GLY A 208 -24.23 16.08 -17.45
CA GLY A 208 -25.67 15.96 -17.23
C GLY A 208 -26.22 14.54 -17.36
N SER A 209 -27.50 14.41 -17.73
CA SER A 209 -28.24 13.14 -17.77
C SER A 209 -27.66 12.10 -18.74
N GLN A 210 -26.90 12.54 -19.75
CA GLN A 210 -26.25 11.66 -20.73
C GLN A 210 -25.10 10.85 -20.11
N ALA A 211 -24.43 11.36 -19.07
CA ALA A 211 -23.40 10.60 -18.36
C ALA A 211 -23.99 9.38 -17.65
N LEU A 212 -25.19 9.51 -17.07
CA LEU A 212 -25.89 8.43 -16.38
C LEU A 212 -26.38 7.36 -17.37
N GLU A 213 -26.82 7.77 -18.56
CA GLU A 213 -27.30 6.88 -19.61
C GLU A 213 -26.14 6.09 -20.27
N LEU A 214 -24.98 6.72 -20.46
CA LEU A 214 -23.77 6.05 -20.93
C LEU A 214 -23.23 5.02 -19.93
N LEU A 215 -23.23 5.37 -18.65
CA LEU A 215 -22.88 4.46 -17.55
C LEU A 215 -23.83 3.27 -17.49
N GLY A 216 -25.15 3.52 -17.50
CA GLY A 216 -26.17 2.48 -17.39
C GLY A 216 -26.20 1.49 -18.56
N ASN A 217 -25.68 1.89 -19.73
CA ASN A 217 -25.57 1.02 -20.90
C ASN A 217 -24.30 0.15 -20.93
N GLN A 218 -23.22 0.56 -20.27
CA GLN A 218 -21.93 -0.15 -20.32
C GLN A 218 -21.54 -0.83 -19.01
N PHE A 219 -22.03 -0.35 -17.86
CA PHE A 219 -21.67 -0.87 -16.55
C PHE A 219 -22.91 -1.15 -15.71
N ASN A 220 -23.02 -2.38 -15.23
CA ASN A 220 -24.02 -2.71 -14.22
C ASN A 220 -23.58 -2.16 -12.86
N TRP A 221 -24.52 -1.62 -12.09
CA TRP A 221 -24.27 -1.15 -10.72
C TRP A 221 -23.64 -2.25 -9.85
N TRP A 222 -24.10 -3.50 -10.01
CA TRP A 222 -23.54 -4.63 -9.28
C TRP A 222 -22.11 -4.95 -9.68
N ASP A 223 -21.75 -4.75 -10.95
CA ASP A 223 -20.38 -4.93 -11.42
C ASP A 223 -19.46 -3.87 -10.82
N MET A 224 -19.93 -2.63 -10.66
CA MET A 224 -19.19 -1.58 -9.95
C MET A 224 -19.03 -1.87 -8.45
N PHE A 225 -20.08 -2.40 -7.81
CA PHE A 225 -20.05 -2.69 -6.38
C PHE A 225 -19.13 -3.87 -6.04
N TYR A 226 -19.21 -4.96 -6.80
CA TYR A 226 -18.32 -6.11 -6.63
C TYR A 226 -16.91 -5.83 -7.12
N GLY A 227 -16.74 -4.90 -8.07
CA GLY A 227 -15.45 -4.42 -8.54
C GLY A 227 -14.98 -5.04 -9.84
N PHE A 228 -15.91 -5.49 -10.66
CA PHE A 228 -15.70 -6.03 -11.99
C PHE A 228 -15.43 -4.94 -13.04
N ILE A 229 -14.70 -3.90 -12.67
CA ILE A 229 -14.38 -2.74 -13.51
C ILE A 229 -12.86 -2.55 -13.62
N PRO A 230 -12.37 -1.90 -14.70
CA PRO A 230 -10.98 -1.48 -14.77
C PRO A 230 -10.71 -0.34 -13.78
N GLY A 231 -9.54 -0.35 -13.13
CA GLY A 231 -9.17 0.64 -12.12
C GLY A 231 -7.83 0.33 -11.45
N SER A 232 -7.51 1.06 -10.38
CA SER A 232 -6.31 0.79 -9.59
C SER A 232 -6.44 -0.53 -8.83
N ILE A 233 -5.32 -1.22 -8.62
CA ILE A 233 -5.31 -2.63 -8.15
C ILE A 233 -6.12 -2.81 -6.85
N GLY A 234 -6.05 -1.86 -5.92
CA GLY A 234 -6.72 -1.95 -4.62
C GLY A 234 -8.08 -1.26 -4.52
N GLU A 235 -8.48 -0.43 -5.48
CA GLU A 235 -9.71 0.37 -5.41
C GLU A 235 -10.91 -0.36 -6.02
N THR A 236 -10.67 -1.32 -6.91
CA THR A 236 -11.73 -1.82 -7.80
C THR A 236 -12.92 -2.40 -7.04
N SER A 237 -12.73 -3.09 -5.92
CA SER A 237 -13.83 -3.72 -5.16
C SER A 237 -14.17 -2.99 -3.87
N THR A 238 -15.37 -2.41 -3.84
CA THR A 238 -15.93 -1.83 -2.62
C THR A 238 -16.11 -2.89 -1.54
N VAL A 239 -16.57 -4.09 -1.90
CA VAL A 239 -16.78 -5.19 -0.94
C VAL A 239 -15.48 -5.60 -0.27
N ALA A 240 -14.39 -5.76 -1.03
CA ALA A 240 -13.10 -6.15 -0.46
C ALA A 240 -12.55 -5.08 0.49
N ILE A 241 -12.69 -3.80 0.13
CA ILE A 241 -12.30 -2.68 0.99
C ILE A 241 -13.16 -2.63 2.26
N LEU A 242 -14.47 -2.86 2.15
CA LEU A 242 -15.38 -2.89 3.31
C LEU A 242 -15.06 -4.02 4.28
N ILE A 243 -14.65 -5.20 3.80
CA ILE A 243 -14.19 -6.30 4.66
C ILE A 243 -12.94 -5.86 5.46
N GLY A 244 -11.97 -5.23 4.78
CA GLY A 244 -10.79 -4.67 5.44
C GLY A 244 -11.15 -3.57 6.45
N ALA A 245 -12.06 -2.66 6.08
CA ALA A 245 -12.54 -1.60 6.95
C ALA A 245 -13.26 -2.16 8.19
N ALA A 246 -14.15 -3.14 8.01
CA ALA A 246 -14.83 -3.81 9.10
C ALA A 246 -13.84 -4.48 10.07
N PHE A 247 -12.81 -5.15 9.55
CA PHE A 247 -11.74 -5.72 10.36
C PHE A 247 -11.01 -4.66 11.19
N LEU A 248 -10.66 -3.51 10.60
CA LEU A 248 -10.01 -2.39 11.31
C LEU A 248 -10.90 -1.73 12.36
N LEU A 249 -12.22 -1.68 12.13
CA LEU A 249 -13.19 -1.16 13.08
C LEU A 249 -13.42 -2.11 14.26
N ILE A 250 -13.53 -3.42 13.98
CA ILE A 250 -13.67 -4.46 15.02
C ILE A 250 -12.43 -4.48 15.93
N THR A 251 -11.23 -4.39 15.34
CA THR A 251 -9.97 -4.33 16.08
C THR A 251 -9.70 -2.97 16.73
N ARG A 252 -10.58 -1.97 16.54
CA ARG A 252 -10.50 -0.60 17.07
C ARG A 252 -9.22 0.15 16.70
N ILE A 253 -8.56 -0.25 15.61
CA ILE A 253 -7.41 0.47 15.04
C ILE A 253 -7.90 1.62 14.17
N GLY A 254 -8.97 1.36 13.40
CA GLY A 254 -9.63 2.36 12.55
C GLY A 254 -10.60 3.23 13.35
N ASN A 255 -10.62 4.52 13.04
CA ASN A 255 -11.60 5.46 13.62
C ASN A 255 -12.81 5.62 12.69
N TRP A 256 -13.96 5.11 13.12
CA TRP A 256 -15.22 5.21 12.36
C TRP A 256 -15.66 6.65 12.09
N ARG A 257 -15.27 7.60 12.95
CA ARG A 257 -15.63 9.03 12.79
C ARG A 257 -15.00 9.62 11.53
N ILE A 258 -13.77 9.21 11.20
CA ILE A 258 -13.07 9.68 10.00
C ILE A 258 -13.78 9.14 8.76
N MET A 259 -14.07 7.84 8.74
CA MET A 259 -14.75 7.18 7.61
C MET A 259 -16.16 7.72 7.39
N ALA A 260 -16.95 7.89 8.45
CA ALA A 260 -18.28 8.48 8.38
C ALA A 260 -18.22 9.94 7.94
N GLY A 261 -17.24 10.71 8.43
CA GLY A 261 -17.03 12.10 8.04
C GLY A 261 -16.74 12.25 6.54
N THR A 262 -15.91 11.39 5.98
CA THR A 262 -15.62 11.38 4.53
C THR A 262 -16.85 11.02 3.69
N LEU A 263 -17.66 10.04 4.14
CA LEU A 263 -18.87 9.64 3.42
C LEU A 263 -19.97 10.71 3.49
N LEU A 264 -20.18 11.31 4.66
CA LEU A 264 -21.13 12.41 4.81
C LEU A 264 -20.71 13.62 3.98
N GLY A 265 -19.41 13.94 3.96
CA GLY A 265 -18.87 14.96 3.06
C GLY A 265 -19.23 14.67 1.61
N MET A 266 -18.91 13.47 1.11
CA MET A 266 -19.23 13.07 -0.27
C MET A 266 -20.72 13.15 -0.62
N VAL A 267 -21.64 12.86 0.30
CA VAL A 267 -23.09 12.91 0.03
C VAL A 267 -23.63 14.34 0.06
N LEU A 268 -23.02 15.23 0.86
CA LEU A 268 -23.50 16.60 1.06
C LEU A 268 -22.90 17.61 0.07
N THR A 269 -21.79 17.28 -0.60
CA THR A 269 -21.13 18.14 -1.61
C THR A 269 -21.33 17.57 -3.00
#